data_AF-A0A3C2B6J5-F1
#
_entry.id   AF-A0A3C2B6J5-F1
#
_cell.length_a   1.000
_cell.length_b   1.000
_cell.length_c   1.000
_cell.angle_alpha   90.00
_cell.angle_beta   90.00
_cell.angle_gamma   90.00
#
_symmetry.space_group_name_H-M   'P 1'
#
loop_
_entity.id
_entity.type
_entity.pdbx_description
1 polymer ?
#
loop_
_entity_poly.entity_id
_entity_poly.type
_entity_poly.pdbx_seq_one_letter_code
_entity_poly.pdbx_strand_id
1 'polypeptide(L)'
;AWDEWVAEHGEYDALPLVWPTRTLRHDRVPATIDGKLSYYGLDAGTPIMAGTWSAITAAADVALTGADLVLGGEQHAFALCRPPGHHAAADVYGGYCFFNNAA
;
A
#
# COMPACT_ATOMS: atom_id res chain seq x y z
N ALA A 1 -7.36 5.82 -6.05
CA ALA A 1 -7.93 4.50 -5.75
C ALA A 1 -9.21 4.64 -4.94
N TRP A 2 -9.15 5.15 -3.70
CA TRP A 2 -10.34 5.28 -2.84
C TRP A 2 -11.48 6.11 -3.46
N ASP A 3 -11.20 7.30 -3.98
CA ASP A 3 -12.26 8.16 -4.56
C ASP A 3 -12.90 7.52 -5.81
N GLU A 4 -12.10 6.83 -6.64
CA GLU A 4 -12.58 6.09 -7.81
C GLU A 4 -13.46 4.90 -7.39
N TRP A 5 -13.08 4.21 -6.31
CA TRP A 5 -13.86 3.13 -5.72
C TRP A 5 -15.20 3.62 -5.18
N VAL A 6 -15.19 4.69 -4.38
CA VAL A 6 -16.42 5.26 -3.80
C VAL A 6 -17.38 5.74 -4.90
N ALA A 7 -16.85 6.30 -5.98
CA ALA A 7 -17.68 6.73 -7.10
C ALA A 7 -18.38 5.57 -7.83
N GLU A 8 -17.75 4.40 -7.90
CA GLU A 8 -18.29 3.23 -8.61
C GLU A 8 -19.13 2.31 -7.71
N HIS A 9 -18.71 2.15 -6.45
CA HIS A 9 -19.20 1.11 -5.55
C HIS A 9 -19.82 1.65 -4.25
N GLY A 10 -19.48 2.87 -3.84
CA GLY A 10 -19.88 3.46 -2.56
C GLY A 10 -18.88 3.23 -1.43
N GLU A 11 -19.28 3.57 -0.20
CA GLU A 11 -18.39 3.63 0.96
C GLU A 11 -18.29 2.28 1.70
N TYR A 12 -17.57 1.33 1.12
CA TYR A 12 -17.13 0.11 1.79
C TYR A 12 -15.70 -0.25 1.40
N ASP A 13 -15.09 -1.16 2.14
CA ASP A 13 -13.68 -1.55 1.97
C ASP A 13 -13.36 -1.98 0.53
N ALA A 14 -12.38 -1.33 -0.07
CA ALA A 14 -11.96 -1.62 -1.43
C ALA A 14 -10.99 -2.81 -1.44
N LEU A 15 -11.44 -3.92 -2.00
CA LEU A 15 -10.70 -5.18 -2.06
C LEU A 15 -10.45 -5.61 -3.52
N PRO A 16 -9.26 -6.17 -3.81
CA PRO A 16 -9.03 -6.90 -5.06
C PRO A 16 -10.03 -8.03 -5.25
N LEU A 17 -10.47 -8.27 -6.49
CA LEU A 17 -11.40 -9.36 -6.84
C LEU A 17 -10.68 -10.55 -7.49
N VAL A 18 -9.51 -10.33 -8.07
CA VAL A 18 -8.70 -11.36 -8.73
C VAL A 18 -7.21 -11.05 -8.56
N TRP A 19 -6.36 -12.08 -8.54
CA TRP A 19 -4.91 -11.92 -8.52
C TRP A 19 -4.34 -12.55 -9.79
N PRO A 20 -3.92 -11.74 -10.78
CA PRO A 20 -3.45 -12.28 -12.04
C PRO A 20 -2.20 -13.13 -11.80
N THR A 21 -2.31 -14.43 -12.09
CA THR A 21 -1.17 -15.35 -12.01
C THR A 21 -0.18 -15.09 -13.14
N ARG A 22 1.04 -15.64 -13.04
CA ARG A 22 2.13 -15.40 -14.01
C ARG A 22 1.78 -15.71 -15.47
N THR A 23 0.77 -16.54 -15.72
CA THR A 23 0.32 -16.93 -17.07
C THR A 23 -0.80 -16.06 -17.62
N LEU A 24 -1.37 -15.18 -16.79
CA LEU A 24 -2.35 -14.19 -17.22
C LEU A 24 -1.66 -12.97 -17.84
N ARG A 25 -2.46 -12.10 -18.45
CA ARG A 25 -2.00 -10.91 -19.16
C ARG A 25 -1.48 -9.85 -18.18
N HIS A 26 -0.26 -9.34 -18.39
CA HIS A 26 0.38 -8.29 -17.56
C HIS A 26 0.89 -7.08 -18.36
N ASP A 27 0.71 -7.04 -19.67
CA ASP A 27 1.17 -5.93 -20.55
C ASP A 27 0.26 -4.70 -20.51
N ARG A 28 -0.84 -4.72 -19.74
CA ARG A 28 -1.75 -3.59 -19.63
C ARG A 28 -2.43 -3.53 -18.27
N VAL A 29 -2.30 -2.39 -17.59
CA VAL A 29 -3.09 -2.08 -16.40
C VAL A 29 -4.58 -1.95 -16.79
N PRO A 30 -5.51 -2.63 -16.10
CA PRO A 30 -6.94 -2.46 -16.34
C PRO A 30 -7.41 -1.02 -16.12
N ALA A 31 -8.48 -0.63 -16.82
CA ALA A 31 -9.02 0.73 -16.73
C ALA A 31 -9.98 0.92 -15.55
N THR A 32 -10.74 -0.12 -15.20
CA THR A 32 -11.72 -0.11 -14.09
C THR A 32 -11.01 -0.22 -12.74
N ILE A 33 -11.63 0.34 -11.69
CA ILE A 33 -11.04 0.35 -10.35
C ILE A 33 -10.81 -1.06 -9.81
N ASP A 34 -11.76 -1.98 -9.99
CA ASP A 34 -11.66 -3.39 -9.60
C ASP A 34 -10.45 -4.06 -10.22
N GLY A 35 -10.23 -3.78 -11.51
CA GLY A 35 -9.11 -4.31 -12.26
C GLY A 35 -7.77 -3.72 -11.79
N LYS A 36 -7.72 -2.42 -11.47
CA LYS A 36 -6.52 -1.78 -10.91
C LYS A 36 -6.17 -2.33 -9.54
N LEU A 37 -7.15 -2.47 -8.64
CA LEU A 37 -6.95 -3.08 -7.31
C LEU A 37 -6.43 -4.52 -7.44
N SER A 38 -7.01 -5.28 -8.36
CA SER A 38 -6.60 -6.65 -8.69
C SER A 38 -5.20 -6.73 -9.32
N TYR A 39 -4.82 -5.73 -10.12
CA TYR A 39 -3.53 -5.69 -10.80
C TYR A 39 -2.38 -5.35 -9.83
N TYR A 40 -2.63 -4.48 -8.86
CA TYR A 40 -1.61 -4.02 -7.89
C TYR A 40 -1.69 -4.73 -6.53
N GLY A 41 -2.76 -5.46 -6.23
CA GLY A 41 -2.91 -6.20 -4.98
C GLY A 41 -2.26 -7.58 -5.06
N LEU A 42 -1.68 -8.05 -3.96
CA LEU A 42 -1.16 -9.43 -3.82
C LEU A 42 -1.99 -10.32 -2.87
N ASP A 43 -2.96 -9.75 -2.14
CA ASP A 43 -3.88 -10.51 -1.28
C ASP A 43 -5.28 -9.88 -1.15
N ALA A 44 -6.15 -10.55 -0.38
CA ALA A 44 -7.47 -10.09 0.04
C ALA A 44 -7.50 -9.55 1.49
N GLY A 45 -6.33 -9.45 2.13
CA GLY A 45 -6.18 -9.06 3.53
C GLY A 45 -5.85 -7.58 3.72
N THR A 46 -5.66 -6.84 2.62
CA THR A 46 -5.13 -5.47 2.64
C THR A 46 -6.09 -4.49 1.97
N PRO A 47 -7.27 -4.21 2.55
CA PRO A 47 -8.24 -3.31 1.94
C PRO A 47 -7.75 -1.85 1.88
N ILE A 48 -8.14 -1.13 0.83
CA ILE A 48 -8.04 0.33 0.79
C ILE A 48 -9.34 0.93 1.35
N MET A 49 -9.20 1.79 2.35
CA MET A 49 -10.28 2.46 3.08
C MET A 49 -10.07 3.98 3.00
N ALA A 50 -11.06 4.76 3.44
CA ALA A 50 -10.99 6.22 3.46
C ALA A 50 -9.74 6.80 4.15
N GLY A 51 -9.26 6.14 5.22
CA GLY A 51 -8.08 6.57 5.97
C GLY A 51 -6.74 6.01 5.49
N THR A 52 -6.73 5.08 4.52
CA THR A 52 -5.52 4.34 4.15
C THR A 52 -4.41 5.26 3.67
N TRP A 53 -4.71 6.24 2.81
CA TRP A 53 -3.69 7.16 2.29
C TRP A 53 -3.01 7.96 3.41
N SER A 54 -3.80 8.53 4.33
CA SER A 54 -3.26 9.28 5.46
C SER A 54 -2.43 8.40 6.40
N ALA A 55 -2.85 7.16 6.61
CA ALA A 55 -2.14 6.23 7.49
C ALA A 55 -0.79 5.78 6.88
N ILE A 56 -0.77 5.43 5.59
CA ILE A 56 0.45 4.91 4.93
C ILE A 56 1.50 6.00 4.76
N THR A 57 1.08 7.25 4.49
CA THR A 57 2.00 8.39 4.36
C THR A 57 2.60 8.76 5.71
N ALA A 58 1.80 8.82 6.78
CA ALA A 58 2.29 9.02 8.13
C ALA A 58 3.26 7.91 8.58
N ALA A 59 3.00 6.65 8.22
CA ALA A 59 3.91 5.54 8.52
C ALA A 59 5.27 5.68 7.82
N ALA A 60 5.27 6.14 6.57
CA ALA A 60 6.49 6.45 5.83
C ALA A 60 7.25 7.63 6.46
N ASP A 61 6.55 8.70 6.84
CA ASP A 61 7.16 9.87 7.50
C ASP A 61 7.82 9.50 8.85
N VAL A 62 7.21 8.57 9.61
CA VAL A 62 7.81 8.04 10.85
C VAL A 62 9.13 7.32 10.56
N ALA A 63 9.20 6.53 9.48
CA ALA A 63 10.44 5.87 9.06
C ALA A 63 11.51 6.89 8.63
N LEU A 64 11.12 7.88 7.81
CA LEU A 64 12.01 8.95 7.37
C LEU A 64 12.54 9.78 8.55
N THR A 65 11.69 10.11 9.52
CA THR A 65 12.11 10.80 10.75
C THR A 65 13.13 9.98 11.53
N GLY A 66 12.93 8.66 11.65
CA GLY A 66 13.90 7.77 12.28
C GLY A 66 15.25 7.74 11.55
N ALA A 67 15.23 7.73 10.21
CA ALA A 67 16.42 7.81 9.39
C ALA A 67 17.16 9.16 9.57
N ASP A 68 16.42 10.26 9.55
CA ASP A 68 16.96 11.61 9.72
C ASP A 68 17.63 11.81 11.09
N LEU A 69 17.05 11.25 12.17
CA LEU A 69 17.67 11.27 13.51
C LEU A 69 19.02 10.57 13.53
N VAL A 70 19.12 9.39 12.91
CA VAL A 70 20.38 8.64 12.82
C VAL A 70 21.40 9.38 11.95
N LEU A 71 20.98 9.92 10.80
CA LEU A 71 21.83 10.77 9.96
C LEU A 71 22.28 12.05 10.68
N GLY A 72 21.46 12.56 11.60
CA GLY A 72 21.74 13.71 12.46
C GLY A 72 22.68 13.42 13.63
N GLY A 73 23.07 12.16 13.85
CA GLY A 73 24.08 11.77 14.85
C GLY A 73 23.55 10.94 16.03
N GLU A 74 22.26 10.62 16.07
CA GLU A 74 21.74 9.67 17.06
C GLU A 74 22.29 8.26 16.77
N GLN A 75 22.69 7.53 17.81
CA GLN A 75 23.23 6.18 17.64
C GLN A 75 22.15 5.21 17.11
N HIS A 76 20.92 5.35 17.61
CA HIS A 76 19.78 4.50 17.29
C HIS A 76 18.49 5.30 17.30
N ALA A 77 17.54 4.93 16.42
CA ALA A 77 16.17 5.43 16.44
C ALA A 77 15.19 4.26 16.25
N PHE A 78 14.02 4.34 16.86
CA PHE A 78 12.94 3.37 16.68
C PHE A 78 11.75 4.03 15.98
N ALA A 79 11.47 3.61 14.75
CA ALA A 79 10.35 4.06 13.96
C ALA A 79 9.14 3.11 14.15
N LEU A 80 8.17 3.52 14.95
CA LEU A 80 6.95 2.73 15.22
C LEU A 80 5.92 2.92 14.08
N CYS A 81 6.25 2.41 12.90
CA CYS A 81 5.40 2.56 11.71
C CYS A 81 4.12 1.72 11.80
N ARG A 82 2.98 2.30 11.42
CA ARG A 82 1.72 1.58 11.20
C ARG A 82 0.90 2.26 10.11
N PRO A 83 0.46 1.56 9.04
CA PRO A 83 0.60 0.11 8.77
C PRO A 83 2.05 -0.36 8.53
N PRO A 84 2.33 -1.69 8.58
CA PRO A 84 3.65 -2.24 8.27
C PRO A 84 4.02 -2.00 6.79
N GLY A 85 5.27 -2.30 6.41
CA GLY A 85 5.75 -2.02 5.04
C GLY A 85 6.45 -3.14 4.27
N HIS A 86 7.08 -4.11 4.96
CA HIS A 86 8.03 -5.04 4.33
C HIS A 86 7.50 -5.98 3.23
N HIS A 87 6.17 -6.10 3.06
CA HIS A 87 5.57 -6.89 1.99
C HIS A 87 5.27 -6.09 0.72
N ALA A 88 5.32 -4.76 0.78
CA ALA A 88 5.12 -3.91 -0.39
C ALA A 88 6.35 -3.98 -1.31
N ALA A 89 6.12 -4.24 -2.60
CA ALA A 89 7.13 -4.17 -3.64
C ALA A 89 7.03 -2.84 -4.38
N ALA A 90 7.87 -2.64 -5.40
CA ALA A 90 7.86 -1.42 -6.20
C ALA A 90 6.51 -1.15 -6.91
N ASP A 91 5.76 -2.21 -7.22
CA ASP A 91 4.54 -2.16 -8.01
C ASP A 91 3.37 -2.95 -7.42
N VAL A 92 3.48 -3.53 -6.22
CA VAL A 92 2.35 -4.25 -5.59
C VAL A 92 2.25 -4.00 -4.08
N TYR A 93 1.01 -4.04 -3.57
CA TYR A 93 0.68 -3.91 -2.15
C TYR A 93 0.02 -5.19 -1.62
N GLY A 94 0.20 -5.45 -0.32
CA GLY A 94 -0.46 -6.50 0.45
C GLY A 94 0.36 -6.95 1.65
N GLY A 95 -0.07 -8.01 2.33
CA GLY A 95 0.44 -8.41 3.65
C GLY A 95 0.24 -7.29 4.69
N TYR A 96 -0.88 -6.57 4.60
CA TYR A 96 -1.17 -5.33 5.33
C TYR A 96 -0.25 -4.14 4.97
N CYS A 97 0.65 -4.28 3.98
CA CYS A 97 1.64 -3.29 3.61
C CYS A 97 1.26 -2.56 2.31
N PHE A 98 1.49 -1.25 2.27
CA PHE A 98 1.23 -0.41 1.09
C PHE A 98 2.49 0.29 0.59
N PHE A 99 3.27 0.86 1.51
CA PHE A 99 4.62 1.37 1.25
C PHE A 99 5.64 0.60 2.05
N ASN A 100 6.80 0.36 1.46
CA ASN A 100 7.88 -0.32 2.14
C ASN A 100 8.70 0.66 3.00
N ASN A 101 8.26 0.84 4.24
CA ASN A 101 8.88 1.77 5.18
C ASN A 101 10.35 1.42 5.54
N ALA A 102 10.80 0.19 5.24
CA ALA A 102 12.16 -0.27 5.56
C ALA A 102 13.11 -0.27 4.35
N ALA A 103 12.60 0.01 3.14
CA ALA A 103 13.36 -0.01 1.89
C ALA A 103 14.26 1.22 1.70
#